data_AF-A0A969HC33-F1
#
_entry.id   AF-A0A969HC33-F1
#
_cell.length_a   1.000
_cell.length_b   1.000
_cell.length_c   1.000
_cell.angle_alpha   90.00
_cell.angle_beta   90.00
_cell.angle_gamma   90.00
#
_symmetry.space_group_name_H-M   'P 1'
#
loop_
_entity.id
_entity.type
_entity.pdbx_description
1 polymer ?
#
loop_
_entity_poly.entity_id
_entity_poly.type
_entity_poly.pdbx_seq_one_letter_code
_entity_poly.pdbx_strand_id
1 'polypeptide(L)' 'MTTKITFKNAEASDLNTLLAFAQEFNLEDHHPFDKAIARAGLIRLLNDEAAGRVWLIQTTRKRSAIWC' A
#
# COMPACT_ATOMS: atom_id res chain seq x y z
N MET A 1 14.48 22.73 -3.45
CA MET A 1 13.59 22.18 -2.41
C MET A 1 13.74 20.66 -2.42
N THR A 2 14.11 20.05 -1.30
CA THR A 2 14.46 18.63 -1.18
C THR A 2 13.21 17.78 -0.94
N THR A 3 12.95 16.78 -1.78
CA THR A 3 11.91 15.77 -1.53
C THR A 3 12.31 14.95 -0.31
N LYS A 4 11.47 14.95 0.73
CA LYS A 4 11.67 14.07 1.89
C LYS A 4 10.85 12.81 1.71
N ILE A 5 11.54 11.67 1.71
CA ILE A 5 10.93 10.34 1.74
C ILE A 5 10.94 9.86 3.19
N THR A 6 9.80 9.35 3.65
CA THR A 6 9.66 8.73 4.97
C THR A 6 9.05 7.35 4.82
N PHE A 7 9.50 6.42 5.67
CA PHE A 7 8.97 5.07 5.75
C PHE A 7 8.19 4.93 7.06
N LYS A 8 6.96 4.43 6.97
CA LYS A 8 6.09 4.19 8.12
C LYS A 8 5.70 2.71 8.12
N ASN A 9 5.78 2.01 9.26
CA ASN A 9 5.08 0.73 9.39
C ASN A 9 3.58 0.96 9.20
N ALA A 10 2.95 0.13 8.38
CA ALA A 10 1.52 0.23 8.16
C ALA A 10 0.75 -0.31 9.37
N GLU A 11 -0.34 0.34 9.69
CA GLU A 11 -1.22 -0.01 10.80
C GLU A 11 -2.61 -0.36 10.28
N ALA A 12 -3.49 -0.88 11.14
CA ALA A 12 -4.85 -1.24 10.75
C ALA A 12 -5.64 -0.07 10.10
N SER A 13 -5.35 1.18 10.50
CA SER A 13 -5.94 2.38 9.91
C SER A 13 -5.56 2.60 8.44
N ASP A 14 -4.46 2.01 7.99
CA ASP A 14 -3.94 2.16 6.63
C ASP A 14 -4.54 1.12 5.65
N LEU A 15 -5.40 0.22 6.11
CA LEU A 15 -5.96 -0.89 5.32
C LEU A 15 -6.59 -0.42 4.00
N ASN A 16 -7.35 0.67 4.02
CA ASN A 16 -8.02 1.18 2.81
C ASN A 16 -7.01 1.72 1.78
N THR A 17 -5.94 2.38 2.26
CA THR A 17 -4.85 2.86 1.41
C THR A 17 -4.11 1.69 0.76
N LEU A 18 -3.79 0.65 1.55
CA LEU A 18 -3.14 -0.55 1.05
C LEU A 18 -3.99 -1.30 0.02
N LEU A 19 -5.30 -1.36 0.24
CA LEU A 19 -6.24 -1.94 -0.74
C LEU A 19 -6.25 -1.17 -2.06
N ALA A 20 -6.23 0.16 -2.01
CA ALA A 20 -6.16 0.99 -3.21
C ALA A 20 -4.85 0.73 -3.99
N PHE A 21 -3.71 0.70 -3.30
CA PHE A 21 -2.42 0.39 -3.93
C PHE A 21 -2.37 -1.03 -4.53
N ALA A 22 -2.91 -2.02 -3.82
CA ALA A 22 -2.99 -3.38 -4.35
C ALA A 22 -3.87 -3.45 -5.62
N GLN A 23 -4.98 -2.73 -5.63
CA GLN A 23 -5.86 -2.65 -6.80
C GLN A 23 -5.17 -1.96 -7.98
N GLU A 24 -4.50 -0.83 -7.76
CA GLU A 24 -3.74 -0.11 -8.79
C GLU A 24 -2.64 -1.00 -9.37
N PHE A 25 -1.86 -1.66 -8.52
CA PHE A 25 -0.80 -2.58 -8.97
C PHE A 25 -1.34 -3.72 -9.85
N ASN A 26 -2.44 -4.37 -9.43
CA ASN A 26 -3.05 -5.44 -10.22
C ASN A 26 -3.60 -4.93 -11.56
N LEU A 27 -4.17 -3.72 -11.59
CA LEU A 27 -4.69 -3.12 -12.82
C LEU A 27 -3.57 -2.86 -13.84
N GLU A 28 -2.45 -2.29 -13.38
CA GLU A 28 -1.27 -2.02 -14.22
C GLU A 28 -0.64 -3.31 -14.76
N ASP A 29 -0.63 -4.38 -13.96
CA ASP A 29 -0.10 -5.69 -14.36
C ASP A 29 -1.15 -6.58 -15.07
N HIS A 30 -2.32 -6.03 -15.41
CA HIS A 30 -3.44 -6.72 -16.06
C HIS A 30 -3.95 -7.98 -15.33
N HIS A 31 -3.83 -8.03 -14.01
CA HIS A 31 -4.34 -9.10 -13.17
C HIS A 31 -5.73 -8.78 -12.59
N PRO A 32 -6.63 -9.77 -12.47
CA PRO A 32 -7.91 -9.58 -11.81
C PRO A 32 -7.72 -9.27 -10.32
N PHE A 33 -8.41 -8.24 -9.83
CA PHE A 33 -8.37 -7.85 -8.43
C PHE A 33 -9.65 -8.28 -7.69
N ASP A 34 -9.51 -9.22 -6.75
CA ASP A 34 -10.57 -9.56 -5.80
C ASP A 34 -10.36 -8.79 -4.48
N LYS A 35 -11.24 -7.81 -4.26
CA LYS A 35 -11.20 -6.95 -3.07
C LYS A 35 -11.40 -7.72 -1.76
N ALA A 36 -12.23 -8.77 -1.75
CA ALA A 36 -12.51 -9.54 -0.54
C ALA A 36 -11.29 -10.37 -0.13
N ILE A 37 -10.66 -11.04 -1.11
CA ILE A 37 -9.43 -11.81 -0.89
C ILE A 37 -8.28 -10.89 -0.46
N ALA A 38 -8.06 -9.78 -1.18
CA ALA A 38 -7.01 -8.82 -0.84
C ALA A 38 -7.20 -8.24 0.56
N ARG A 39 -8.45 -7.91 0.95
CA ARG A 39 -8.77 -7.38 2.28
C ARG A 39 -8.47 -8.40 3.37
N ALA A 40 -8.86 -9.66 3.20
CA ALA A 40 -8.58 -10.71 4.17
C ALA A 40 -7.08 -10.93 4.35
N GLY A 41 -6.31 -10.97 3.25
CA GLY A 41 -4.86 -11.10 3.27
C GLY A 41 -4.17 -9.94 3.98
N LEU A 42 -4.55 -8.70 3.67
CA LEU A 42 -3.99 -7.50 4.30
C LEU A 42 -4.33 -7.41 5.79
N ILE A 43 -5.56 -7.77 6.20
CA ILE A 43 -5.92 -7.82 7.62
C ILE A 43 -5.03 -8.81 8.37
N ARG A 44 -4.79 -10.00 7.81
CA ARG A 44 -3.89 -10.98 8.42
C ARG A 44 -2.47 -10.42 8.55
N LEU A 45 -1.94 -9.87 7.46
CA LEU A 45 -0.57 -9.34 7.42
C LEU A 45 -0.33 -8.17 8.39
N LEU A 46 -1.36 -7.37 8.68
CA LEU A 46 -1.27 -6.25 9.62
C LEU A 46 -1.40 -6.67 11.10
N ASN A 47 -1.97 -7.84 11.39
CA ASN A 47 -2.25 -8.28 12.78
C ASN A 47 -1.40 -9.47 13.23
N ASP A 48 -0.77 -10.19 12.31
CA ASP A 48 0.07 -11.37 12.59
C ASP A 48 1.54 -11.03 12.34
N GLU A 49 2.31 -10.80 13.41
CA GLU A 49 3.73 -10.47 13.30
C GLU A 49 4.56 -11.60 12.64
N ALA A 50 4.11 -12.84 12.71
CA ALA A 50 4.75 -13.96 12.05
C ALA A 50 4.50 -13.99 10.54
N ALA A 51 3.42 -13.34 10.06
CA ALA A 51 3.13 -13.20 8.64
C ALA A 51 4.00 -12.14 7.96
N GLY A 52 4.57 -11.20 8.73
CA GLY A 52 5.50 -10.19 8.25
C GLY A 52 5.14 -8.76 8.68
N ARG A 53 5.68 -7.78 7.95
CA ARG A 53 5.45 -6.34 8.17
C ARG A 53 5.19 -5.67 6.82
N VAL A 54 4.32 -4.66 6.83
CA VAL A 54 4.06 -3.80 5.67
C VAL A 54 4.59 -2.41 5.96
N TRP A 55 5.25 -1.79 4.98
CA TRP A 55 5.77 -0.43 5.09
C TRP A 55 5.13 0.45 4.03
N LEU A 56 4.70 1.64 4.43
CA LEU A 56 4.27 2.71 3.52
C LEU A 56 5.43 3.64 3.23
N ILE A 57 5.64 3.91 1.94
CA ILE A 57 6.57 4.93 1.46
C ILE A 57 5.78 6.21 1.26
N GLN A 58 6.12 7.24 2.04
CA GLN A 58 5.48 8.54 1.97
C GLN A 58 6.45 9.57 1.41
N THR A 59 5.96 10.42 0.52
CA THR A 59 6.73 11.52 -0.04
C THR A 59 6.00 12.82 0.23
N THR A 60 6.68 13.80 0.84
CA THR A 60 6.15 15.17 0.91
C THR A 60 6.38 15.86 -0.42
N ARG A 61 5.60 15.49 -1.44
CA ARG A 61 5.49 16.24 -2.69
C ARG A 61 4.06 16.77 -2.82
N LYS A 62 3.91 18.09 -2.91
CA LYS A 62 2.71 18.65 -3.58
C LYS A 62 2.65 17.98 -4.95
N ARG A 63 1.50 17.34 -5.23
CA ARG A 63 1.22 16.48 -6.38
C ARG A 63 1.98 16.94 -7.64
N SER A 64 2.86 16.10 -8.13
CA SER A 64 3.32 16.13 -9.52
C SER A 64 3.52 14.67 -9.90
N ALA A 65 2.55 14.15 -10.65
CA ALA A 65 2.61 12.82 -11.23
C ALA A 65 3.85 12.75 -12.13
N ILE A 66 4.72 11.79 -11.88
CA ILE A 66 5.73 11.35 -12.83
C ILE A 66 5.59 9.84 -12.86
N TRP A 67 5.04 9.34 -13.96
CA TRP A 67 5.11 7.93 -14.36
C TRP A 67 6.43 7.77 -15.11
N CYS A 68 7.24 6.80 -14.69
CA CYS A 68 8.38 6.29 -15.45
C CYS A 68 8.08 4.85 -15.82
#